data_AF-A0AAJ1WC16-F1
#
_entry.id   AF-A0AAJ1WC16-F1
#
_cell.length_a   1.000
_cell.length_b   1.000
_cell.length_c   1.000
_cell.angle_alpha   90.00
_cell.angle_beta   90.00
_cell.angle_gamma   90.00
#
_symmetry.space_group_name_H-M   'P 1'
#
loop_
_entity.id
_entity.type
_entity.pdbx_description
1 polymer ?
#
loop_
_entity_poly.entity_id
_entity_poly.type
_entity_poly.pdbx_seq_one_letter_code
_entity_poly.pdbx_strand_id
1 'polypeptide(L)'
;MPYFLEYVTSHTVSRAAINGSTLHEALVHAQKALMGLPCIIAVLRHASADSRVFGEGAALAGFTAAQGWRIQVRSRPQLMPDQEGPGD
;
A
#
# COMPACT_ATOMS: atom_id res chain seq x y z
N MET A 1 -6.20 1.87 -14.92
CA MET A 1 -4.89 1.74 -14.22
C MET A 1 -5.09 0.78 -13.06
N PRO A 2 -4.22 -0.24 -12.88
CA PRO A 2 -4.48 -1.33 -11.96
C PRO A 2 -4.16 -0.99 -10.49
N TYR A 3 -5.00 -1.50 -9.59
CA TYR A 3 -4.69 -1.58 -8.16
C TYR A 3 -4.03 -2.93 -7.87
N PHE A 4 -3.14 -2.95 -6.88
CA PHE A 4 -2.46 -4.16 -6.45
C PHE A 4 -2.51 -4.27 -4.94
N LEU A 5 -2.78 -5.48 -4.47
CA LEU A 5 -2.71 -5.85 -3.07
C LEU A 5 -1.44 -6.65 -2.84
N GLU A 6 -0.52 -6.08 -2.09
CA GLU A 6 0.67 -6.77 -1.58
C GLU A 6 0.37 -7.20 -0.14
N TYR A 7 0.61 -8.45 0.22
CA TYR A 7 0.28 -8.94 1.55
C TYR A 7 1.26 -9.99 2.05
N VAL A 8 1.37 -10.05 3.37
CA VAL A 8 2.23 -10.97 4.12
C VAL A 8 1.35 -11.80 5.03
N THR A 9 1.50 -13.12 4.93
CA THR A 9 0.97 -14.08 5.89
C THR A 9 2.12 -14.75 6.63
N SER A 10 1.82 -15.60 7.62
CA SER A 10 2.84 -16.38 8.34
C SER A 10 3.68 -17.30 7.46
N HIS A 11 3.25 -17.56 6.21
CA HIS A 11 3.88 -18.54 5.32
C HIS A 11 4.38 -17.95 4.01
N THR A 12 3.90 -16.77 3.60
CA THR A 12 4.23 -16.21 2.29
C THR A 12 4.10 -14.70 2.21
N VAL A 13 4.83 -14.12 1.27
CA VAL A 13 4.66 -12.76 0.77
C VAL A 13 4.13 -12.87 -0.65
N SER A 14 2.99 -12.26 -0.93
CA SER A 14 2.32 -12.41 -2.22
C SER A 14 1.68 -11.10 -2.70
N ARG A 15 1.32 -11.08 -3.98
CA ARG A 15 0.71 -9.94 -4.66
C ARG A 15 -0.46 -10.40 -5.50
N ALA A 16 -1.57 -9.67 -5.43
CA ALA A 16 -2.76 -9.87 -6.24
C ALA A 16 -3.14 -8.58 -6.98
N ALA A 17 -3.58 -8.72 -8.24
CA ALA A 17 -4.23 -7.62 -8.95
C ALA A 17 -5.64 -7.42 -8.38
N ILE A 18 -6.01 -6.16 -8.13
CA ILE A 18 -7.31 -5.77 -7.61
C ILE A 18 -8.01 -4.94 -8.67
N ASN A 19 -9.19 -5.39 -9.07
CA ASN A 19 -10.04 -4.63 -9.98
C ASN A 19 -10.82 -3.58 -9.19
N GLY A 20 -10.89 -2.36 -9.70
CA GLY A 20 -11.68 -1.28 -9.11
C GLY A 20 -11.56 -0.02 -9.96
N SER A 21 -12.67 0.71 -10.11
CA SER A 21 -12.68 2.00 -10.82
C SER A 21 -12.36 3.15 -9.88
N THR A 22 -12.52 2.93 -8.57
CA THR A 22 -12.21 3.89 -7.51
C THR A 22 -11.36 3.24 -6.41
N LEU A 23 -10.68 4.06 -5.60
CA LEU A 23 -9.95 3.59 -4.42
C LEU A 23 -10.87 2.86 -3.44
N HIS A 24 -12.11 3.33 -3.26
CA HIS A 24 -13.05 2.71 -2.34
C HIS A 24 -13.42 1.29 -2.79
N GLU A 25 -13.75 1.11 -4.08
CA GLU A 25 -14.02 -0.22 -4.64
C GLU A 25 -12.82 -1.15 -4.51
N ALA A 26 -11.62 -0.64 -4.86
CA ALA A 26 -10.38 -1.42 -4.73
C ALA A 26 -10.12 -1.84 -3.28
N LEU A 27 -10.41 -0.97 -2.31
CA LEU A 27 -10.25 -1.28 -0.89
C LEU A 27 -11.28 -2.32 -0.41
N VAL A 28 -12.52 -2.26 -0.88
CA VAL A 28 -13.54 -3.26 -0.58
C VAL A 28 -13.12 -4.62 -1.15
N HIS A 29 -12.61 -4.66 -2.37
CA HIS A 29 -12.13 -5.90 -2.99
C HIS A 29 -10.86 -6.44 -2.32
N ALA A 30 -9.94 -5.57 -1.91
CA ALA A 30 -8.75 -5.95 -1.15
C ALA A 30 -9.12 -6.55 0.21
N GLN A 31 -10.09 -5.95 0.92
CA GLN A 31 -10.62 -6.52 2.16
C GLN A 31 -11.20 -7.91 1.93
N LYS A 32 -12.03 -8.08 0.89
CA LYS A 32 -12.62 -9.37 0.55
C LYS A 32 -11.55 -10.42 0.22
N ALA A 33 -10.48 -10.04 -0.49
CA ALA A 33 -9.38 -10.93 -0.85
C ALA A 33 -8.59 -11.42 0.37
N LEU A 34 -8.58 -10.67 1.48
CA LEU A 34 -7.92 -11.07 2.72
C LEU A 34 -8.83 -11.81 3.70
N MET A 35 -10.15 -11.87 3.46
CA MET A 35 -11.06 -12.59 4.35
C MET A 35 -10.70 -14.08 4.40
N GLY A 36 -10.45 -14.58 5.62
CA GLY A 36 -10.05 -15.97 5.84
C GLY A 36 -8.56 -16.26 5.66
N LEU A 37 -7.75 -15.27 5.29
CA LEU A 37 -6.29 -15.40 5.27
C LEU A 37 -5.69 -14.92 6.61
N PRO A 38 -4.69 -15.61 7.19
CA PRO A 38 -3.95 -15.13 8.35
C PRO A 38 -2.98 -14.02 7.94
N CYS A 39 -3.54 -12.90 7.45
CA CYS A 39 -2.79 -11.76 6.97
C CYS A 39 -2.24 -10.94 8.14
N ILE A 40 -0.94 -10.70 8.14
CA ILE A 40 -0.23 -9.93 9.18
C ILE A 40 -0.20 -8.46 8.76
N ILE A 41 0.23 -8.20 7.52
CA ILE A 41 0.36 -6.87 6.92
C ILE A 41 -0.10 -6.94 5.48
N ALA A 42 -0.85 -5.94 5.02
CA ALA A 42 -1.11 -5.75 3.60
C ALA A 42 -1.05 -4.29 3.19
N VAL A 43 -0.79 -4.04 1.92
CA VAL A 43 -0.73 -2.70 1.35
C VAL A 43 -1.49 -2.71 0.03
N LEU A 44 -2.48 -1.83 -0.09
CA LEU A 44 -3.16 -1.54 -1.34
C LEU A 44 -2.42 -0.42 -2.05
N ARG A 45 -2.05 -0.67 -3.30
CA ARG A 45 -1.17 0.19 -4.09
C ARG A 45 -1.76 0.44 -5.46
N HIS A 46 -1.36 1.56 -6.05
CA HIS A 46 -1.76 1.94 -7.39
C HIS A 46 -0.52 2.28 -8.21
N ALA A 47 -0.36 1.62 -9.35
CA ALA A 47 0.73 1.85 -10.28
C ALA A 47 0.15 2.17 -11.67
N SER A 48 0.82 3.07 -12.40
CA SER A 48 0.39 3.50 -13.73
C SER A 48 0.64 2.44 -14.81
N ALA A 49 1.47 1.44 -14.52
CA ALA A 49 1.82 0.34 -15.42
C ALA A 49 1.59 -1.02 -14.74
N ASP A 50 1.44 -2.07 -15.56
CA ASP A 50 1.34 -3.46 -15.12
C ASP A 50 2.73 -4.00 -14.73
N SER A 51 3.33 -3.37 -13.71
CA SER A 51 4.62 -3.83 -13.17
C SER A 51 4.39 -4.96 -12.19
N ARG A 52 5.23 -6.01 -12.24
CA ARG A 52 5.19 -7.13 -11.29
C ARG A 52 6.12 -6.93 -10.09
N VAL A 53 6.81 -5.79 -10.00
CA VAL A 53 7.78 -5.50 -8.95
C VAL A 53 7.08 -5.17 -7.64
N PHE A 54 7.39 -5.92 -6.58
CA PHE A 54 6.96 -5.55 -5.22
C PHE A 54 7.57 -4.21 -4.83
N GLY A 55 6.86 -3.38 -4.09
CA GLY A 55 7.42 -2.07 -3.73
C GLY A 55 7.20 -0.99 -4.80
N GLU A 56 6.56 -1.30 -5.93
CA GLU A 56 6.21 -0.29 -6.94
C GLU A 56 4.83 0.38 -6.76
N GLY A 57 4.72 1.65 -7.12
CA GLY A 57 3.47 2.41 -7.10
C GLY A 57 3.21 3.17 -5.79
N ALA A 58 2.17 3.98 -5.78
CA ALA A 58 1.76 4.72 -4.58
C ALA A 58 1.04 3.78 -3.62
N ALA A 59 1.50 3.69 -2.37
CA ALA A 59 0.73 3.07 -1.30
C ALA A 59 -0.47 3.98 -0.95
N LEU A 60 -1.67 3.42 -1.05
CA LEU A 60 -2.92 4.15 -0.84
C LEU A 60 -3.59 3.74 0.46
N ALA A 61 -3.43 2.50 0.90
CA ALA A 61 -3.88 2.04 2.19
C ALA A 61 -2.98 0.93 2.73
N GLY A 62 -2.80 0.91 4.05
CA GLY A 62 -2.11 -0.16 4.76
C GLY A 62 -3.07 -0.89 5.70
N PHE A 63 -2.90 -2.19 5.82
CA PHE A 63 -3.57 -3.04 6.78
C PHE A 63 -2.57 -3.62 7.76
N THR A 64 -2.92 -3.61 9.04
CA THR A 64 -2.28 -4.45 10.06
C THR A 64 -3.36 -5.15 10.88
N ALA A 65 -3.06 -6.35 11.39
CA ALA A 65 -4.00 -7.07 12.25
C ALA A 65 -4.43 -6.25 13.49
N ALA A 66 -3.56 -5.37 13.99
CA ALA A 66 -3.84 -4.55 15.16
C ALA A 66 -4.73 -3.32 14.88
N GLN A 67 -4.63 -2.73 13.69
CA GLN A 67 -5.30 -1.45 13.38
C GLN A 67 -6.36 -1.54 12.28
N GLY A 68 -6.48 -2.69 11.62
CA GLY A 68 -7.29 -2.81 10.41
C GLY A 68 -6.73 -1.98 9.25
N TRP A 69 -7.59 -1.65 8.29
CA TRP A 69 -7.23 -0.86 7.12
C TRP A 69 -7.19 0.64 7.44
N ARG A 70 -6.11 1.30 7.04
CA ARG A 70 -5.92 2.75 7.16
C ARG A 70 -5.51 3.32 5.80
N ILE A 71 -6.27 4.29 5.31
CA ILE A 71 -5.95 5.02 4.08
C ILE A 71 -4.73 5.90 4.37
N GLN A 72 -3.67 5.72 3.58
CA GLN A 72 -2.50 6.59 3.64
C GLN A 72 -2.81 7.85 2.83
N VAL A 73 -3.28 8.89 3.52
CA VAL A 73 -3.20 10.25 2.98
C VAL A 73 -1.71 10.57 2.97
N ARG A 74 -1.11 10.76 1.78
CA ARG A 74 0.30 11.13 1.65
C ARG A 74 0.63 12.29 2.60
N SER A 75 1.26 11.99 3.73
CA SER A 75 2.18 12.94 4.32
C SER A 75 3.33 12.97 3.33
N ARG A 76 3.44 14.05 2.54
CA ARG A 76 4.69 14.33 1.81
C ARG A 76 5.82 14.07 2.81
N PRO A 77 6.88 13.33 2.47
CA PRO A 77 8.10 13.45 3.24
C PRO A 77 8.41 14.95 3.23
N GLN A 78 8.29 15.57 4.40
CA GLN A 78 8.72 16.94 4.61
C GLN A 78 10.22 16.84 4.45
N LEU A 79 10.68 17.08 3.21
CA LEU A 79 12.08 17.23 2.87
C LEU A 79 12.57 18.30 3.84
N MET A 80 13.29 17.88 4.88
CA MET A 80 13.88 18.81 5.82
C MET A 80 14.79 19.70 4.95
N PRO A 81 14.63 21.03 4.95
CA PRO A 81 15.60 21.87 4.27
C PRO A 81 16.95 21.57 4.92
N ASP A 82 17.91 21.26 4.07
CA ASP A 82 19.32 21.11 4.41
C ASP A 82 19.69 22.28 5.33
N GLN A 83 20.10 21.96 6.56
CA GLN A 83 20.62 22.97 7.49
C GLN A 83 21.96 23.41 6.92
N GLU A 84 21.95 24.43 6.06
CA GLU A 84 23.13 25.17 5.63
C GLU A 84 23.84 25.64 6.91
N GLY A 85 25.00 25.04 7.18
CA GLY A 85 25.81 25.36 8.35
C GLY A 85 26.26 26.82 8.31
N PRO A 86 26.54 27.45 9.47
CA PRO A 86 27.03 28.81 9.49
C PRO A 86 28.43 28.83 8.86
N GLY A 87 28.56 29.45 7.70
CA GLY A 87 29.82 29.85 7.11
C GLY A 87 30.25 31.19 7.70
N ASP A 88 31.31 31.12 8.51
CA ASP A 88 32.23 32.16 9.02
C ASP A 88 31.63 33.38 9.76
#